data_AF-A0A958SVD5-F1
#
_entry.id   AF-A0A958SVD5-F1
#
_cell.length_a   1.000
_cell.length_b   1.000
_cell.length_c   1.000
_cell.angle_alpha   90.00
_cell.angle_beta   90.00
_cell.angle_gamma   90.00
#
_symmetry.space_group_name_H-M   'P 1'
#
loop_
_entity.id
_entity.type
_entity.pdbx_description
1 polymer ?
#
loop_
_entity_poly.entity_id
_entity_poly.type
_entity_poly.pdbx_seq_one_letter_code
_entity_poly.pdbx_strand_id
1 'polypeptide(L)' 'SFPYKVGDKIKIHDKDFPIEAIIEDIRAFQLHLRLENGDLVTYPNNLILQKPVTLVEKDAIEDIHVQL' A
#
# COMPACT_ATOMS: atom_id res chain seq x y z
N SER A 1 9.14 0.40 15.23
CA SER A 1 8.90 -0.29 13.94
C SER A 1 7.60 0.25 13.37
N PHE A 2 7.58 0.70 12.12
CA PHE A 2 6.32 1.11 11.48
C PHE A 2 5.46 -0.13 11.23
N PRO A 3 4.12 -0.06 11.33
CA PRO A 3 3.29 -1.27 11.38
C PRO A 3 3.18 -2.03 10.06
N TYR A 4 3.63 -1.45 8.95
CA TYR A 4 3.63 -2.03 7.60
C TYR A 4 4.92 -1.71 6.83
N LYS A 5 5.26 -2.55 5.86
CA LYS A 5 6.46 -2.49 5.02
C LYS A 5 6.15 -2.80 3.55
N VAL A 6 7.16 -2.65 2.69
CA VAL A 6 7.10 -3.18 1.31
C VAL A 6 6.71 -4.65 1.34
N GLY A 7 5.78 -5.05 0.48
CA GLY A 7 5.21 -6.39 0.47
C GLY A 7 3.82 -6.50 1.08
N ASP A 8 3.47 -5.63 2.03
CA ASP A 8 2.19 -5.72 2.74
C ASP A 8 1.03 -5.16 1.91
N LYS A 9 -0.15 -5.77 2.05
CA LYS A 9 -1.42 -5.20 1.56
C LYS A 9 -2.01 -4.30 2.63
N ILE A 10 -2.31 -3.06 2.27
CA ILE A 10 -2.90 -2.06 3.17
C ILE A 10 -4.19 -1.49 2.60
N LYS A 11 -5.04 -0.98 3.50
CA LYS A 11 -6.21 -0.17 3.16
C LYS A 11 -6.09 1.21 3.78
N ILE A 12 -6.05 2.24 2.94
CA ILE A 12 -6.03 3.64 3.33
C ILE A 12 -7.47 4.14 3.37
N HIS A 13 -7.92 4.58 4.55
CA HIS A 13 -9.26 5.11 4.75
C HIS A 13 -9.30 6.60 4.41
N ASP A 14 -9.11 6.92 3.12
CA ASP A 14 -9.40 8.25 2.60
C ASP A 14 -10.88 8.37 2.27
N LYS A 15 -11.51 9.46 2.69
CA LYS A 15 -12.93 9.72 2.48
C LYS A 15 -13.25 9.90 1.00
N ASP A 16 -12.36 10.57 0.27
CA ASP A 16 -12.59 10.93 -1.12
C ASP A 16 -12.13 9.81 -2.07
N PHE A 17 -11.11 9.06 -1.66
CA PHE A 17 -10.52 8.01 -2.49
C PHE A 17 -9.98 6.85 -1.63
N PRO A 18 -10.86 5.95 -1.14
CA PRO A 18 -10.41 4.79 -0.38
C PRO A 18 -9.56 3.88 -1.27
N ILE A 19 -8.37 3.51 -0.79
CA ILE A 19 -7.42 2.68 -1.55
C ILE A 19 -7.20 1.39 -0.78
N GLU A 20 -7.26 0.26 -1.48
CA GLU A 20 -6.69 -1.01 -1.02
C GLU A 20 -5.63 -1.46 -2.03
N ALA A 21 -4.40 -1.61 -1.56
CA ALA A 21 -3.23 -1.77 -2.42
C ALA A 21 -2.08 -2.45 -1.70
N ILE A 22 -1.15 -2.99 -2.49
CA ILE A 22 0.11 -3.53 -2.00
C ILE A 22 1.17 -2.43 -2.02
N ILE A 23 1.96 -2.34 -0.96
CA ILE A 23 3.12 -1.44 -0.91
C ILE A 23 4.24 -2.05 -1.75
N GLU A 24 4.45 -1.49 -2.95
CA GLU A 24 5.50 -1.91 -3.87
C GLU A 24 6.84 -1.24 -3.53
N ASP A 25 6.80 0.02 -3.06
CA ASP A 25 8.01 0.76 -2.68
C ASP A 25 7.69 1.89 -1.68
N ILE A 26 8.68 2.25 -0.85
CA ILE A 26 8.63 3.36 0.10
C ILE A 26 9.77 4.31 -0.26
N ARG A 27 9.43 5.44 -0.91
CA ARG A 27 10.38 6.50 -1.24
C ARG A 27 10.33 7.61 -0.19
N ALA A 28 11.32 8.50 -0.22
CA ALA A 28 11.45 9.61 0.72
C ALA A 28 10.20 10.50 0.81
N PHE A 29 9.46 10.67 -0.31
CA PHE A 29 8.33 11.60 -0.39
C PHE A 29 6.99 10.96 -0.77
N GLN A 30 6.98 9.69 -1.19
CA GLN A 30 5.77 9.02 -1.64
C GLN A 30 5.89 7.50 -1.47
N LEU A 31 4.74 6.85 -1.35
CA LEU A 31 4.57 5.42 -1.52
C LEU A 31 4.23 5.08 -2.96
N HIS A 32 4.73 3.95 -3.43
CA HIS A 32 4.29 3.31 -4.65
C HIS A 32 3.38 2.15 -4.27
N LEU A 33 2.12 2.22 -4.72
CA LEU A 33 1.05 1.32 -4.36
C LEU A 33 0.53 0.61 -5.60
N ARG A 34 0.50 -0.72 -5.57
CA ARG A 34 -0.05 -1.54 -6.64
C ARG A 34 -1.50 -1.90 -6.33
N LEU A 35 -2.42 -1.48 -7.19
CA LEU A 35 -3.82 -1.89 -7.13
C LEU A 35 -4.01 -3.29 -7.70
N GLU A 36 -5.13 -3.94 -7.35
CA GLU A 36 -5.47 -5.28 -7.85
C GLU A 36 -5.64 -5.34 -9.38
N ASN A 37 -6.05 -4.24 -10.00
CA ASN A 37 -6.15 -4.13 -11.46
C ASN A 37 -4.78 -3.95 -12.16
N GLY A 38 -3.69 -3.92 -11.38
CA GLY A 38 -2.33 -3.73 -11.89
C GLY A 38 -1.89 -2.27 -12.01
N ASP A 39 -2.73 -1.29 -11.69
CA ASP A 39 -2.35 0.12 -11.78
C ASP A 39 -1.35 0.50 -10.67
N LEU A 40 -0.41 1.38 -11.04
CA LEU A 40 0.52 2.00 -10.10
C LEU A 40 -0.02 3.35 -9.62
N VAL A 41 -0.28 3.47 -8.32
CA VAL A 41 -0.67 4.71 -7.67
C VAL A 41 0.47 5.22 -6.80
N THR A 42 0.77 6.51 -6.88
CA THR A 42 1.72 7.17 -5.99
C THR A 42 0.98 7.96 -4.92
N TYR A 43 1.31 7.76 -3.65
CA TYR A 43 0.64 8.42 -2.53
C TYR A 43 1.64 9.22 -1.68
N PRO A 44 1.51 10.55 -1.54
CA PRO A 44 2.42 11.36 -0.73
C PRO A 44 2.47 10.92 0.74
N ASN A 45 3.68 10.84 1.30
CA ASN A 45 3.88 10.34 2.67
C ASN A 45 3.13 11.19 3.72
N ASN A 46 3.08 12.51 3.54
CA ASN A 46 2.41 13.43 4.46
C ASN A 46 0.89 13.19 4.54
N LEU A 47 0.26 12.74 3.46
CA LEU A 47 -1.16 12.43 3.44
C LEU A 47 -1.43 11.13 4.19
N ILE A 48 -0.61 10.10 4.00
CA ILE A 48 -0.83 8.79 4.62
C ILE A 48 -0.75 8.85 6.15
N LEU A 49 0.16 9.68 6.67
CA LEU A 49 0.34 9.88 8.11
C LEU A 49 -0.87 10.54 8.79
N GLN A 50 -1.74 11.16 8.01
CA GLN A 50 -2.95 11.84 8.48
C GLN A 50 -4.23 11.00 8.29
N LYS A 51 -4.11 9.80 7.71
CA LYS A 51 -5.25 8.93 7.42
C LYS A 51 -5.15 7.64 8.25
N PRO A 52 -6.28 7.08 8.72
CA PRO A 52 -6.27 5.73 9.27
C PRO A 52 -5.84 4.73 8.19
N VAL A 53 -4.99 3.77 8.57
CA VAL A 53 -4.52 2.70 7.68
C VAL A 53 -4.77 1.36 8.36
N THR A 54 -5.38 0.42 7.64
CA THR A 54 -5.50 -0.98 8.07
C THR A 54 -4.43 -1.79 7.36
N LEU A 55 -3.65 -2.57 8.12
CA LEU A 55 -2.86 -3.67 7.56
C LEU A 55 -3.83 -4.81 7.25
N VAL A 56 -4.02 -5.11 5.97
CA VAL A 56 -4.95 -6.15 5.51
C VAL A 56 -4.26 -7.50 5.53
N GLU A 57 -3.04 -7.56 5.00
CA GLU A 57 -2.26 -8.79 4.87
C GLU A 57 -0.77 -8.49 4.91
N LYS A 58 -0.02 -9.33 5.63
CA LYS A 58 1.44 -9.25 5.67
C LYS A 58 2.04 -10.03 4.52
N ASP A 59 3.11 -9.51 3.94
CA ASP A 59 3.90 -10.21 2.92
C ASP A 59 3.10 -10.66 1.68
N ALA A 60 2.02 -9.95 1.34
CA ALA A 60 1.10 -10.23 0.23
C ALA A 60 1.75 -10.29 -1.17
N ILE A 61 2.94 -9.71 -1.35
CA ILE A 61 3.71 -9.82 -2.61
C ILE A 61 4.20 -11.26 -2.88
N GLU A 62 4.47 -12.04 -1.82
CA GLU A 62 4.97 -13.42 -2.00
C GLU A 62 3.91 -14.31 -2.68
N ASP A 63 2.62 -14.04 -2.48
CA ASP A 63 1.54 -14.80 -3.10
C ASP A 63 1.33 -14.49 -4.60
N ILE A 64 1.71 -13.30 -5.06
CA ILE A 64 1.54 -12.90 -6.47
C ILE A 64 2.57 -13.59 -7.38
N HIS A 65 3.79 -13.84 -6.89
CA HIS A 65 4.83 -14.53 -7.66
C HIS A 65 4.63 -16.05 -7.73
N VAL A 66 3.80 -16.64 -6.87
CA VAL A 66 3.52 -18.09 -6.87
C VAL A 66 2.45 -18.47 -7.91
N GLN A 67 1.76 -17.49 -8.50
CA GLN A 67 0.67 -17.71 -9.47
C GLN A 67 1.09 -17.55 -10.95
N LEU A 68 2.39 -17.44 -11.25
CA LEU A 68 2.95 -17.41 -12.62
C LEU A 68 3.70 -18.69 -12.97
#